data_AF-A0A2J7W4U6-F1
#
_entry.id   AF-A0A2J7W4U6-F1
#
_cell.length_a   1.000
_cell.length_b   1.000
_cell.length_c   1.000
_cell.angle_alpha   90.00
_cell.angle_beta   90.00
_cell.angle_gamma   90.00
#
_symmetry.space_group_name_H-M   'P 1'
#
loop_
_entity.id
_entity.type
_entity.pdbx_description
1 polymer ?
#
loop_
_entity_poly.entity_id
_entity_poly.type
_entity_poly.pdbx_seq_one_letter_code
_entity_poly.pdbx_strand_id
1 'polypeptide(L)'
;MNERAAMPSPKPRSPEADALQQRIDALAPWFHNLHLPGGVQTLPHHFLGGDFPRFKWQQIEPFVPADLRGWRVLDVGCNAGFYSFELARRGASVLGIDVDEHYLEQARWAAHEFGLQAQVEFRRMEVYEIARCDETFDLVWFMGVFYHLRYPLLALDLLVRRTRRLLMFQTLTMPGDSVYANTADCPIEDRTPLLESGWPRMAFIEHRLAGDPTNWWAANHAAVEAMLRSSGLRVEARPGHEIYLCAPDEEAARARALYASQFEAAAGAIRERS
;
A
#
# COMPACT_ATOMS: atom_id res chain seq x y z
N MET A 1 -15.19 -44.11 23.95
CA MET A 1 -15.12 -44.34 22.50
C MET A 1 -15.63 -43.08 21.83
N ASN A 2 -14.74 -42.27 21.25
CA ASN A 2 -15.13 -41.08 20.49
C ASN A 2 -14.34 -41.15 19.19
N GLU A 3 -15.01 -41.53 18.10
CA GLU A 3 -14.44 -41.62 16.76
C GLU A 3 -14.06 -40.21 16.30
N ARG A 4 -12.75 -39.94 16.20
CA ARG A 4 -12.27 -38.85 15.36
C ARG A 4 -12.55 -39.27 13.93
N ALA A 5 -13.59 -38.71 13.32
CA ALA A 5 -13.83 -38.83 11.89
C ALA A 5 -12.54 -38.42 11.16
N ALA A 6 -11.93 -39.36 10.46
CA ALA A 6 -10.77 -39.09 9.63
C ALA A 6 -11.17 -38.03 8.60
N MET A 7 -10.47 -36.90 8.59
CA MET A 7 -10.63 -35.92 7.52
C MET A 7 -10.32 -36.63 6.20
N PRO A 8 -11.16 -36.46 5.16
CA PRO A 8 -10.94 -37.12 3.89
C PRO A 8 -9.56 -36.75 3.35
N SER A 9 -8.81 -37.77 2.91
CA SER A 9 -7.52 -37.57 2.26
C SER A 9 -7.69 -36.55 1.11
N PRO A 10 -6.83 -35.52 1.01
CA PRO A 10 -6.96 -34.55 -0.06
C PRO A 10 -6.91 -35.28 -1.40
N LYS A 11 -7.82 -34.92 -2.32
CA LYS A 11 -7.82 -35.47 -3.67
C LYS A 11 -6.42 -35.30 -4.28
N PRO A 12 -5.91 -36.30 -5.02
CA PRO A 12 -4.61 -36.19 -5.68
C PRO A 12 -4.62 -34.98 -6.62
N ARG A 13 -3.55 -34.19 -6.57
CA ARG A 13 -3.36 -33.01 -7.42
C ARG A 13 -3.03 -33.44 -8.85
N SER A 14 -3.25 -32.55 -9.82
CA SER A 14 -2.77 -32.76 -11.18
C SER A 14 -1.24 -32.56 -11.25
N PRO A 15 -0.54 -33.14 -12.24
CA PRO A 15 0.90 -32.91 -12.42
C PRO A 15 1.27 -31.41 -12.56
N GLU A 16 0.39 -30.62 -13.18
CA GLU A 16 0.55 -29.17 -13.27
C GLU A 16 0.46 -28.49 -11.90
N ALA A 17 -0.51 -28.89 -11.07
CA ALA A 17 -0.66 -28.37 -9.72
C ALA A 17 0.51 -28.79 -8.81
N ASP A 18 1.11 -29.96 -9.03
CA ASP A 18 2.32 -30.40 -8.32
C ASP A 18 3.54 -29.58 -8.74
N ALA A 19 3.69 -29.28 -10.04
CA ALA A 19 4.77 -28.41 -10.53
C ALA A 19 4.64 -26.99 -9.98
N LEU A 20 3.42 -26.44 -9.92
CA LEU A 20 3.15 -25.16 -9.27
C LEU A 20 3.53 -25.19 -7.79
N GLN A 21 3.13 -26.24 -7.05
CA GLN A 21 3.49 -26.34 -5.63
C GLN A 21 5.01 -26.39 -5.42
N GLN A 22 5.74 -27.18 -6.22
CA GLN A 22 7.21 -27.23 -6.13
C GLN A 22 7.83 -25.85 -6.36
N ARG A 23 7.27 -25.06 -7.28
CA ARG A 23 7.76 -23.71 -7.54
C ARG A 23 7.42 -22.73 -6.41
N ILE A 24 6.24 -22.84 -5.81
CA ILE A 24 5.85 -22.08 -4.61
C ILE A 24 6.82 -22.38 -3.46
N ASP A 25 7.11 -23.66 -3.21
CA ASP A 25 8.02 -24.07 -2.14
C ASP A 25 9.45 -23.57 -2.38
N ALA A 26 9.91 -23.60 -3.64
CA ALA A 26 11.22 -23.08 -4.03
C ALA A 26 11.34 -21.55 -3.90
N LEU A 27 10.23 -20.82 -3.99
CA LEU A 27 10.17 -19.36 -3.83
C LEU A 27 9.77 -18.94 -2.41
N ALA A 28 9.61 -19.88 -1.47
CA ALA A 28 9.29 -19.56 -0.08
C ALA A 28 10.44 -18.76 0.58
N PRO A 29 10.15 -17.92 1.60
CA PRO A 29 8.83 -17.68 2.20
C PRO A 29 7.97 -16.71 1.38
N TRP A 30 6.65 -16.94 1.42
CA TRP A 30 5.65 -16.03 0.87
C TRP A 30 5.09 -15.14 1.97
N PHE A 31 4.86 -13.86 1.66
CA PHE A 31 4.19 -12.97 2.61
C PHE A 31 2.67 -13.11 2.52
N HIS A 32 2.10 -13.20 1.32
CA HIS A 32 0.65 -13.21 1.14
C HIS A 32 0.16 -14.33 0.21
N ASN A 33 -1.14 -14.53 0.20
CA ASN A 33 -1.79 -15.57 -0.59
C ASN A 33 -2.09 -15.10 -2.02
N LEU A 34 -1.68 -15.90 -3.00
CA LEU A 34 -2.07 -15.78 -4.40
C LEU A 34 -2.87 -17.03 -4.77
N HIS A 35 -4.00 -16.84 -5.46
CA HIS A 35 -4.81 -17.93 -6.01
C HIS A 35 -4.39 -18.17 -7.45
N LEU A 36 -3.51 -19.16 -7.65
CA LEU A 36 -2.96 -19.49 -8.96
C LEU A 36 -3.95 -20.33 -9.79
N PRO A 37 -3.77 -20.39 -11.12
CA PRO A 37 -4.50 -21.32 -11.97
C PRO A 37 -4.42 -22.77 -11.43
N GLY A 38 -5.46 -23.56 -11.66
CA GLY A 38 -5.53 -24.93 -11.13
C GLY A 38 -5.84 -25.02 -9.63
N GLY A 39 -6.11 -23.89 -8.95
CA GLY A 39 -6.57 -23.85 -7.56
C GLY A 39 -5.47 -23.97 -6.50
N VAL A 40 -4.20 -23.85 -6.92
CA VAL A 40 -3.05 -23.86 -6.01
C VAL A 40 -2.90 -22.49 -5.34
N GLN A 41 -2.53 -22.48 -4.05
CA GLN A 41 -2.40 -21.28 -3.25
C GLN A 41 -1.00 -21.18 -2.65
N THR A 42 -0.46 -19.96 -2.59
CA THR A 42 0.88 -19.73 -2.04
C THR A 42 0.90 -19.76 -0.51
N LEU A 43 -0.12 -19.19 0.14
CA LEU A 43 -0.18 -19.07 1.60
C LEU A 43 -1.64 -19.01 2.11
N PRO A 44 -2.38 -20.13 2.12
CA PRO A 44 -3.81 -20.16 2.48
C PRO A 44 -4.10 -19.80 3.95
N HIS A 45 -3.09 -19.76 4.82
CA HIS A 45 -3.22 -19.49 6.25
C HIS A 45 -2.24 -18.41 6.67
N HIS A 46 -2.71 -17.15 6.68
CA HIS A 46 -1.89 -16.00 7.03
C HIS A 46 -1.99 -15.65 8.53
N PHE A 47 -0.92 -15.09 9.12
CA PHE A 47 -0.89 -14.70 10.53
C PHE A 47 -1.84 -13.53 10.88
N LEU A 48 -2.14 -12.68 9.89
CA LEU A 48 -3.20 -11.66 10.00
C LEU A 48 -4.62 -12.24 9.90
N GLY A 49 -4.75 -13.56 9.79
CA GLY A 49 -6.00 -14.29 9.69
C GLY A 49 -6.46 -14.52 8.25
N GLY A 50 -7.06 -15.69 8.03
CA GLY A 50 -7.75 -16.03 6.79
C GLY A 50 -6.90 -15.91 5.53
N ASP A 51 -7.55 -15.45 4.48
CA ASP A 51 -7.03 -15.37 3.12
C ASP A 51 -6.54 -13.94 2.80
N PHE A 52 -5.38 -13.59 3.37
CA PHE A 52 -4.77 -12.28 3.17
C PHE A 52 -3.98 -12.25 1.84
N PRO A 53 -4.19 -11.22 0.97
CA PRO A 53 -4.93 -9.99 1.21
C PRO A 53 -6.34 -9.99 0.56
N ARG A 54 -6.85 -11.14 0.10
CA ARG A 54 -8.12 -11.23 -0.63
C ARG A 54 -9.31 -10.67 0.14
N PHE A 55 -9.42 -10.92 1.44
CA PHE A 55 -10.51 -10.35 2.23
C PHE A 55 -10.44 -8.81 2.32
N LYS A 56 -9.22 -8.22 2.32
CA LYS A 56 -9.06 -6.77 2.24
C LYS A 56 -9.48 -6.27 0.87
N TRP A 57 -9.06 -6.96 -0.18
CA TRP A 57 -9.49 -6.63 -1.54
C TRP A 57 -11.00 -6.60 -1.68
N GLN A 58 -11.73 -7.58 -1.16
CA GLN A 58 -13.20 -7.59 -1.21
C GLN A 58 -13.87 -6.36 -0.57
N GLN A 59 -13.23 -5.74 0.42
CA GLN A 59 -13.71 -4.49 1.04
C GLN A 59 -13.41 -3.27 0.17
N ILE A 60 -12.26 -3.27 -0.52
CA ILE A 60 -11.75 -2.13 -1.28
C ILE A 60 -12.28 -2.14 -2.71
N GLU A 61 -12.48 -3.32 -3.29
CA GLU A 61 -12.88 -3.57 -4.66
C GLU A 61 -14.04 -2.70 -5.15
N PRO A 62 -15.13 -2.49 -4.37
CA PRO A 62 -16.27 -1.66 -4.79
C PRO A 62 -15.93 -0.18 -4.99
N PHE A 63 -14.82 0.29 -4.42
CA PHE A 63 -14.35 1.67 -4.52
C PHE A 63 -13.35 1.89 -5.67
N VAL A 64 -12.92 0.81 -6.32
CA VAL A 64 -12.03 0.86 -7.49
C VAL A 64 -12.90 0.83 -8.76
N PRO A 65 -12.66 1.69 -9.76
CA PRO A 65 -13.38 1.62 -11.04
C PRO A 65 -13.31 0.21 -11.64
N ALA A 66 -14.45 -0.29 -12.10
CA ALA A 66 -14.56 -1.64 -12.66
C ALA A 66 -13.75 -1.82 -13.96
N ASP A 67 -13.56 -0.73 -14.70
CA ASP A 67 -12.77 -0.67 -15.93
C ASP A 67 -11.66 0.37 -15.79
N LEU A 68 -10.42 -0.11 -15.82
CA LEU A 68 -9.19 0.68 -15.76
C LEU A 68 -8.46 0.69 -17.11
N ARG A 69 -9.11 0.32 -18.21
CA ARG A 69 -8.49 0.36 -19.55
C ARG A 69 -7.92 1.75 -19.85
N GLY A 70 -6.65 1.76 -20.25
CA GLY A 70 -5.91 2.98 -20.55
C GLY A 70 -5.37 3.72 -19.33
N TRP A 71 -5.65 3.26 -18.10
CA TRP A 71 -5.06 3.84 -16.90
C TRP A 71 -3.65 3.32 -16.68
N ARG A 72 -2.78 4.24 -16.26
CA ARG A 72 -1.46 3.89 -15.69
C ARG A 72 -1.56 3.82 -14.18
N VAL A 73 -1.04 2.75 -13.59
CA VAL A 73 -1.08 2.50 -12.15
C VAL A 73 0.33 2.34 -11.60
N LEU A 74 0.59 2.94 -10.44
CA LEU A 74 1.79 2.68 -9.63
C LEU A 74 1.38 1.90 -8.37
N ASP A 75 1.96 0.73 -8.14
CA ASP A 75 1.78 -0.07 -6.93
C ASP A 75 3.07 -0.02 -6.09
N VAL A 76 3.02 0.71 -4.98
CA VAL A 76 4.18 1.00 -4.12
C VAL A 76 4.27 -0.03 -3.01
N GLY A 77 5.39 -0.75 -2.94
CA GLY A 77 5.56 -1.91 -2.05
C GLY A 77 4.70 -3.07 -2.53
N CYS A 78 4.82 -3.41 -3.82
CA CYS A 78 3.92 -4.35 -4.47
C CYS A 78 4.03 -5.79 -3.93
N ASN A 79 5.10 -6.11 -3.20
CA ASN A 79 5.39 -7.46 -2.71
C ASN A 79 5.29 -8.47 -3.87
N ALA A 80 4.68 -9.65 -3.67
CA ALA A 80 4.46 -10.64 -4.72
C ALA A 80 3.32 -10.28 -5.71
N GLY A 81 2.86 -9.03 -5.73
CA GLY A 81 2.07 -8.47 -6.82
C GLY A 81 0.55 -8.65 -6.74
N PHE A 82 -0.02 -9.11 -5.62
CA PHE A 82 -1.48 -9.36 -5.51
C PHE A 82 -2.33 -8.20 -6.06
N TYR A 83 -2.13 -6.97 -5.57
CA TYR A 83 -2.95 -5.83 -5.99
C TYR A 83 -2.64 -5.40 -7.42
N SER A 84 -1.37 -5.48 -7.83
CA SER A 84 -0.97 -5.29 -9.22
C SER A 84 -1.76 -6.19 -10.18
N PHE A 85 -1.99 -7.47 -9.83
CA PHE A 85 -2.78 -8.39 -10.66
C PHE A 85 -4.26 -8.06 -10.68
N GLU A 86 -4.86 -7.69 -9.55
CA GLU A 86 -6.27 -7.27 -9.49
C GLU A 86 -6.54 -6.01 -10.33
N LEU A 87 -5.60 -5.05 -10.29
CA LEU A 87 -5.70 -3.82 -11.09
C LEU A 87 -5.45 -4.10 -12.58
N ALA A 88 -4.51 -4.97 -12.92
CA ALA A 88 -4.27 -5.40 -14.30
C ALA A 88 -5.46 -6.16 -14.90
N ARG A 89 -6.12 -7.04 -14.12
CA ARG A 89 -7.35 -7.74 -14.56
C ARG A 89 -8.50 -6.79 -14.91
N ARG A 90 -8.48 -5.57 -14.37
CA ARG A 90 -9.41 -4.48 -14.70
C ARG A 90 -8.98 -3.68 -15.94
N GLY A 91 -7.87 -4.03 -16.57
CA GLY A 91 -7.36 -3.43 -17.81
C GLY A 91 -6.29 -2.36 -17.65
N ALA A 92 -5.78 -2.15 -16.43
CA ALA A 92 -4.71 -1.19 -16.19
C ALA A 92 -3.35 -1.66 -16.72
N SER A 93 -2.49 -0.70 -17.06
CA SER A 93 -1.05 -0.93 -17.14
C SER A 93 -0.43 -0.59 -15.79
N VAL A 94 0.20 -1.56 -15.14
CA VAL A 94 0.67 -1.45 -13.76
C VAL A 94 2.19 -1.47 -13.70
N LEU A 95 2.78 -0.51 -13.01
CA LEU A 95 4.15 -0.55 -12.53
C LEU A 95 4.14 -0.88 -11.03
N GLY A 96 4.57 -2.07 -10.66
CA GLY A 96 4.83 -2.45 -9.27
C GLY A 96 6.28 -2.15 -8.90
N ILE A 97 6.48 -1.48 -7.77
CA ILE A 97 7.81 -1.23 -7.20
C ILE A 97 7.94 -1.86 -5.81
N ASP A 98 9.09 -2.46 -5.54
CA ASP A 98 9.47 -2.95 -4.22
C ASP A 98 11.00 -2.87 -4.07
N VAL A 99 11.51 -2.89 -2.84
CA VAL A 99 12.95 -2.88 -2.57
C VAL A 99 13.53 -4.29 -2.44
N ASP A 100 12.66 -5.26 -2.14
CA ASP A 100 13.01 -6.65 -1.95
C ASP A 100 12.91 -7.44 -3.27
N GLU A 101 14.06 -7.84 -3.81
CA GLU A 101 14.12 -8.61 -5.05
C GLU A 101 13.43 -9.98 -4.92
N HIS A 102 13.41 -10.60 -3.72
CA HIS A 102 12.74 -11.87 -3.49
C HIS A 102 11.24 -11.77 -3.78
N TYR A 103 10.61 -10.68 -3.33
CA TYR A 103 9.21 -10.41 -3.64
C TYR A 103 8.98 -10.12 -5.12
N LEU A 104 9.91 -9.41 -5.77
CA LEU A 104 9.80 -9.13 -7.20
C LEU A 104 9.98 -10.39 -8.06
N GLU A 105 10.86 -11.31 -7.67
CA GLU A 105 11.00 -12.62 -8.31
C GLU A 105 9.70 -13.44 -8.22
N GLN A 106 9.09 -13.47 -7.02
CA GLN A 106 7.76 -14.06 -6.81
C GLN A 106 6.70 -13.41 -7.70
N ALA A 107 6.67 -12.07 -7.75
CA ALA A 107 5.69 -11.31 -8.51
C ALA A 107 5.84 -11.54 -10.02
N ARG A 108 7.07 -11.53 -10.55
CA ARG A 108 7.35 -11.81 -11.97
C ARG A 108 6.93 -13.23 -12.34
N TRP A 109 7.21 -14.21 -11.49
CA TRP A 109 6.77 -15.59 -11.72
C TRP A 109 5.24 -15.68 -11.71
N ALA A 110 4.57 -15.12 -10.70
CA ALA A 110 3.11 -15.13 -10.63
C ALA A 110 2.45 -14.40 -11.82
N ALA A 111 3.05 -13.30 -12.30
CA ALA A 111 2.59 -12.60 -13.50
C ALA A 111 2.57 -13.50 -14.74
N HIS A 112 3.59 -14.35 -14.90
CA HIS A 112 3.65 -15.34 -15.97
C HIS A 112 2.55 -16.40 -15.83
N GLU A 113 2.38 -16.96 -14.63
CA GLU A 113 1.30 -17.94 -14.36
C GLU A 113 -0.09 -17.35 -14.61
N PHE A 114 -0.28 -16.06 -14.34
CA PHE A 114 -1.54 -15.36 -14.62
C PHE A 114 -1.71 -14.88 -16.06
N GLY A 115 -0.68 -14.96 -16.91
CA GLY A 115 -0.72 -14.39 -18.25
C GLY A 115 -0.79 -12.85 -18.28
N LEU A 116 -0.29 -12.19 -17.23
CA LEU A 116 -0.34 -10.74 -17.03
C LEU A 116 1.00 -10.02 -17.28
N GLN A 117 2.03 -10.73 -17.73
CA GLN A 117 3.38 -10.19 -17.96
C GLN A 117 3.46 -9.05 -18.98
N ALA A 118 2.44 -8.89 -19.84
CA ALA A 118 2.34 -7.78 -20.78
C ALA A 118 1.68 -6.52 -20.17
N GLN A 119 0.99 -6.66 -19.03
CA GLN A 119 0.21 -5.61 -18.37
C GLN A 119 0.89 -5.09 -17.10
N VAL A 120 1.70 -5.93 -16.45
CA VAL A 120 2.39 -5.62 -15.20
C VAL A 120 3.89 -5.63 -15.40
N GLU A 121 4.53 -4.53 -15.06
CA GLU A 121 5.98 -4.40 -14.96
C GLU A 121 6.38 -4.31 -13.48
N PHE A 122 7.44 -5.01 -13.09
CA PHE A 122 8.00 -4.96 -11.74
C PHE A 122 9.41 -4.37 -11.77
N ARG A 123 9.69 -3.39 -10.91
CA ARG A 123 11.00 -2.74 -10.78
C ARG A 123 11.47 -2.73 -9.34
N ARG A 124 12.75 -3.07 -9.14
CA ARG A 124 13.41 -2.86 -7.85
C ARG A 124 13.72 -1.39 -7.68
N MET A 125 13.04 -0.74 -6.75
CA MET A 125 13.06 0.72 -6.63
C MET A 125 12.57 1.17 -5.26
N GLU A 126 13.29 2.09 -4.65
CA GLU A 126 12.85 2.81 -3.45
C GLU A 126 11.76 3.82 -3.81
N VAL A 127 10.79 4.03 -2.92
CA VAL A 127 9.68 4.97 -3.17
C VAL A 127 10.17 6.39 -3.47
N TYR A 128 11.28 6.81 -2.86
CA TYR A 128 11.84 8.15 -3.04
C TYR A 128 12.43 8.37 -4.43
N GLU A 129 12.86 7.30 -5.11
CA GLU A 129 13.42 7.38 -6.46
C GLU A 129 12.38 7.82 -7.49
N ILE A 130 11.09 7.82 -7.14
CA ILE A 130 10.04 8.38 -8.00
C ILE A 130 10.26 9.87 -8.29
N ALA A 131 11.07 10.57 -7.48
CA ALA A 131 11.53 11.93 -7.74
C ALA A 131 12.30 12.07 -9.08
N ARG A 132 12.94 10.99 -9.53
CA ARG A 132 13.69 10.91 -10.81
C ARG A 132 12.80 10.59 -12.01
N CYS A 133 11.57 10.17 -11.76
CA CYS A 133 10.61 9.80 -12.78
C CYS A 133 9.68 10.98 -13.05
N ASP A 134 9.45 11.30 -14.33
CA ASP A 134 8.46 12.31 -14.75
C ASP A 134 7.10 11.69 -15.10
N GLU A 135 7.00 10.36 -15.06
CA GLU A 135 5.75 9.67 -15.34
C GLU A 135 4.68 10.04 -14.31
N THR A 136 3.42 10.09 -14.77
CA THR A 136 2.26 10.29 -13.91
C THR A 136 1.31 9.10 -14.06
N PHE A 137 0.58 8.82 -13.00
CA PHE A 137 -0.28 7.64 -12.87
C PHE A 137 -1.72 8.09 -12.61
N ASP A 138 -2.68 7.46 -13.28
CA ASP A 138 -4.09 7.71 -13.02
C ASP A 138 -4.49 7.23 -11.62
N LEU A 139 -3.90 6.13 -11.16
CA LEU A 139 -4.06 5.61 -9.81
C LEU A 139 -2.70 5.29 -9.18
N VAL A 140 -2.47 5.80 -7.97
CA VAL A 140 -1.36 5.35 -7.11
C VAL A 140 -1.91 4.48 -5.99
N TRP A 141 -1.37 3.27 -5.87
CA TRP A 141 -1.68 2.31 -4.82
C TRP A 141 -0.55 2.33 -3.79
N PHE A 142 -0.82 2.89 -2.61
CA PHE A 142 0.16 3.11 -1.55
C PHE A 142 -0.36 2.55 -0.23
N MET A 143 -0.37 1.22 -0.15
CA MET A 143 -0.92 0.47 0.98
C MET A 143 0.16 -0.32 1.70
N GLY A 144 0.25 -0.19 3.02
CA GLY A 144 1.12 -1.06 3.82
C GLY A 144 2.58 -0.63 3.88
N VAL A 145 2.90 0.59 3.41
CA VAL A 145 4.29 1.06 3.26
C VAL A 145 4.60 2.27 4.13
N PHE A 146 3.67 3.22 4.27
CA PHE A 146 3.94 4.53 4.90
C PHE A 146 4.60 4.43 6.29
N TYR A 147 4.13 3.52 7.16
CA TYR A 147 4.66 3.34 8.51
C TYR A 147 6.07 2.72 8.55
N HIS A 148 6.52 2.12 7.45
CA HIS A 148 7.88 1.60 7.28
C HIS A 148 8.89 2.65 6.85
N LEU A 149 8.42 3.80 6.39
CA LEU A 149 9.28 4.83 5.80
C LEU A 149 9.87 5.74 6.87
N ARG A 150 11.17 6.00 6.79
CA ARG A 150 11.81 6.97 7.68
C ARG A 150 11.37 8.42 7.39
N TYR A 151 11.06 8.73 6.13
CA TYR A 151 10.64 10.06 5.67
C TYR A 151 9.24 9.99 5.02
N PRO A 152 8.20 9.63 5.78
CA PRO A 152 6.93 9.18 5.21
C PRO A 152 6.16 10.30 4.50
N LEU A 153 6.23 11.55 5.00
CA LEU A 153 5.60 12.71 4.35
C LEU A 153 6.29 13.11 3.04
N LEU A 154 7.62 12.94 2.93
CA LEU A 154 8.31 13.17 1.68
C LEU A 154 7.85 12.18 0.61
N ALA A 155 7.72 10.90 0.97
CA ALA A 155 7.19 9.88 0.06
C ALA A 155 5.74 10.19 -0.35
N LEU A 156 4.89 10.57 0.61
CA LEU A 156 3.52 10.97 0.32
C LEU A 156 3.47 12.14 -0.67
N ASP A 157 4.22 13.22 -0.42
CA ASP A 157 4.25 14.39 -1.31
C ASP A 157 4.76 14.05 -2.72
N LEU A 158 5.77 13.19 -2.83
CA LEU A 158 6.28 12.68 -4.10
C LEU A 158 5.19 11.92 -4.87
N LEU A 159 4.50 10.99 -4.21
CA LEU A 159 3.45 10.18 -4.82
C LEU A 159 2.22 11.01 -5.20
N VAL A 160 1.81 11.98 -4.38
CA VAL A 160 0.69 12.87 -4.71
C VAL A 160 1.00 13.68 -5.98
N ARG A 161 2.23 14.18 -6.13
CA ARG A 161 2.65 14.88 -7.36
C ARG A 161 2.71 14.00 -8.61
N ARG A 162 2.66 12.68 -8.44
CA ARG A 162 2.62 11.69 -9.53
C ARG A 162 1.20 11.16 -9.76
N THR A 163 0.24 11.56 -8.92
CA THR A 163 -1.15 11.10 -8.98
C THR A 163 -2.01 12.04 -9.82
N ARG A 164 -2.71 11.50 -10.83
CA ARG A 164 -3.62 12.28 -11.69
C ARG A 164 -5.07 12.23 -11.21
N ARG A 165 -5.57 11.07 -10.76
CA ARG A 165 -6.99 10.89 -10.43
C ARG A 165 -7.21 10.39 -9.01
N LEU A 166 -6.63 9.24 -8.65
CA LEU A 166 -6.91 8.57 -7.39
C LEU A 166 -5.63 8.12 -6.68
N LEU A 167 -5.63 8.18 -5.36
CA LEU A 167 -4.62 7.56 -4.51
C LEU A 167 -5.32 6.67 -3.49
N MET A 168 -5.01 5.38 -3.50
CA MET A 168 -5.41 4.44 -2.44
C MET A 168 -4.33 4.42 -1.37
N PHE A 169 -4.67 4.85 -0.16
CA PHE A 169 -3.74 4.98 0.95
C PHE A 169 -4.09 4.02 2.09
N GLN A 170 -3.10 3.32 2.64
CA GLN A 170 -3.26 2.62 3.91
C GLN A 170 -1.96 2.64 4.71
N THR A 171 -2.10 2.87 6.01
CA THR A 171 -1.00 2.82 6.98
C THR A 171 -1.49 2.24 8.29
N LEU A 172 -0.58 1.68 9.08
CA LEU A 172 -0.80 1.39 10.49
C LEU A 172 -1.23 2.67 11.24
N THR A 173 -2.24 2.55 12.08
CA THR A 173 -2.76 3.65 12.90
C THR A 173 -2.79 3.34 14.38
N MET A 174 -2.87 4.39 15.19
CA MET A 174 -3.29 4.28 16.59
C MET A 174 -4.78 3.89 16.66
N PRO A 175 -5.22 3.21 17.74
CA PRO A 175 -6.64 2.89 17.91
C PRO A 175 -7.54 4.14 17.94
N GLY A 176 -8.75 3.98 17.38
CA GLY A 176 -9.82 4.98 17.42
C GLY A 176 -9.88 5.90 16.20
N ASP A 177 -11.01 6.56 16.05
CA ASP A 177 -11.38 7.41 14.92
C ASP A 177 -11.87 8.81 15.35
N SER A 178 -11.62 9.21 16.59
CA SER A 178 -11.97 10.53 17.10
C SER A 178 -11.30 11.64 16.25
N VAL A 179 -12.06 12.71 16.00
CA VAL A 179 -11.58 13.92 15.30
C VAL A 179 -11.86 15.14 16.18
N TYR A 180 -10.84 15.96 16.40
CA TYR A 180 -10.96 17.25 17.06
C TYR A 180 -11.09 18.35 15.99
N ALA A 181 -12.17 19.13 16.04
CA ALA A 181 -12.51 20.08 14.97
C ALA A 181 -11.65 21.35 15.00
N ASN A 182 -11.25 21.83 16.19
CA ASN A 182 -10.57 23.12 16.33
C ASN A 182 -9.04 22.99 16.19
N THR A 183 -8.58 22.56 15.03
CA THR A 183 -7.15 22.35 14.73
C THR A 183 -6.53 23.48 13.91
N ALA A 184 -7.28 24.56 13.65
CA ALA A 184 -6.84 25.64 12.76
C ALA A 184 -5.65 26.42 13.31
N ASP A 185 -5.70 26.79 14.59
CA ASP A 185 -4.61 27.49 15.27
C ASP A 185 -4.72 27.30 16.79
N CYS A 186 -3.58 27.29 17.48
CA CYS A 186 -3.51 27.37 18.93
C CYS A 186 -2.28 28.20 19.35
N PRO A 187 -2.38 29.05 20.38
CA PRO A 187 -1.23 29.81 20.88
C PRO A 187 -0.06 28.89 21.25
N ILE A 188 1.17 29.32 20.99
CA ILE A 188 2.37 28.50 21.27
C ILE A 188 2.54 28.19 22.76
N GLU A 189 1.98 29.04 23.62
CA GLU A 189 1.99 28.93 25.08
C GLU A 189 0.94 27.95 25.62
N ASP A 190 -0.19 27.76 24.93
CA ASP A 190 -1.24 26.81 25.32
C ASP A 190 -1.31 25.63 24.35
N ARG A 191 -0.66 24.55 24.76
CA ARG A 191 -0.59 23.29 24.02
C ARG A 191 -1.55 22.24 24.54
N THR A 192 -2.43 22.59 25.48
CA THR A 192 -3.41 21.66 26.04
C THR A 192 -4.27 20.99 24.96
N PRO A 193 -4.71 21.68 23.89
CA PRO A 193 -5.48 21.05 22.81
C PRO A 193 -4.76 19.87 22.12
N LEU A 194 -3.42 19.82 22.12
CA LEU A 194 -2.66 18.69 21.53
C LEU A 194 -2.86 17.36 22.27
N LEU A 195 -3.41 17.40 23.50
CA LEU A 195 -3.72 16.21 24.29
C LEU A 195 -5.08 15.59 23.95
N GLU A 196 -5.95 16.34 23.27
CA GLU A 196 -7.29 15.89 22.91
C GLU A 196 -7.26 14.62 22.08
N SER A 197 -8.21 13.71 22.34
CA SER A 197 -8.18 12.36 21.75
C SER A 197 -8.14 12.36 20.21
N GLY A 198 -8.85 13.32 19.61
CA GLY A 198 -8.94 13.52 18.16
C GLY A 198 -7.98 14.57 17.60
N TRP A 199 -7.03 15.10 18.37
CA TRP A 199 -6.01 15.98 17.83
C TRP A 199 -5.07 15.17 16.90
N PRO A 200 -4.70 15.68 15.71
CA PRO A 200 -3.72 15.04 14.83
C PRO A 200 -2.40 14.73 15.54
N ARG A 201 -2.10 13.45 15.78
CA ARG A 201 -0.83 13.00 16.37
C ARG A 201 -0.33 11.70 15.75
N MET A 202 0.97 11.51 15.85
CA MET A 202 1.65 10.32 15.34
C MET A 202 2.62 9.80 16.39
N ALA A 203 2.45 8.53 16.76
CA ALA A 203 3.38 7.84 17.63
C ALA A 203 4.66 7.50 16.85
N PHE A 204 5.81 7.77 17.46
CA PHE A 204 7.11 7.28 17.01
C PHE A 204 7.44 5.98 17.73
N ILE A 205 7.80 4.95 16.97
CA ILE A 205 8.15 3.63 17.47
C ILE A 205 9.67 3.48 17.37
N GLU A 206 10.36 3.52 18.51
CA GLU A 206 11.83 3.54 18.54
C GLU A 206 12.48 2.17 18.26
N HIS A 207 11.82 1.09 18.68
CA HIS A 207 12.41 -0.24 18.64
C HIS A 207 11.68 -1.15 17.65
N ARG A 208 10.54 -1.72 18.07
CA ARG A 208 9.78 -2.69 17.29
C ARG A 208 8.30 -2.60 17.66
N LEU A 209 7.44 -2.91 16.70
CA LEU A 209 6.02 -3.19 16.95
C LEU A 209 5.66 -4.51 16.29
N ALA A 210 5.00 -5.41 17.03
CA ALA A 210 4.68 -6.76 16.58
C ALA A 210 5.90 -7.56 16.07
N GLY A 211 7.08 -7.34 16.69
CA GLY A 211 8.34 -8.00 16.31
C GLY A 211 9.10 -7.35 15.14
N ASP A 212 8.45 -6.43 14.43
CA ASP A 212 8.97 -5.78 13.24
C ASP A 212 9.67 -4.45 13.60
N PRO A 213 10.98 -4.30 13.29
CA PRO A 213 11.76 -3.10 13.59
C PRO A 213 11.60 -1.98 12.54
N THR A 214 10.94 -2.23 11.42
CA THR A 214 10.76 -1.21 10.38
C THR A 214 9.51 -0.37 10.61
N ASN A 215 8.63 -0.77 11.55
CA ASN A 215 7.52 0.06 12.01
C ASN A 215 8.04 1.29 12.77
N TRP A 216 8.02 2.47 12.13
CA TRP A 216 8.45 3.74 12.73
C TRP A 216 7.30 4.62 13.22
N TRP A 217 6.16 4.56 12.52
CA TRP A 217 5.10 5.55 12.69
C TRP A 217 3.72 4.90 12.82
N ALA A 218 2.93 5.37 13.79
CA ALA A 218 1.51 5.07 13.85
C ALA A 218 0.73 6.38 14.08
N ALA A 219 0.13 6.91 13.02
CA ALA A 219 -0.72 8.09 13.10
C ALA A 219 -2.10 7.74 13.66
N ASN A 220 -2.75 8.61 14.43
CA ASN A 220 -4.18 8.46 14.66
C ASN A 220 -4.97 8.83 13.39
N HIS A 221 -6.25 8.45 13.34
CA HIS A 221 -7.11 8.74 12.20
C HIS A 221 -7.10 10.23 11.79
N ALA A 222 -7.24 11.14 12.75
CA ALA A 222 -7.21 12.58 12.51
C ALA A 222 -5.89 13.05 11.87
N ALA A 223 -4.74 12.49 12.28
CA ALA A 223 -3.46 12.78 11.64
C ALA A 223 -3.36 12.23 10.23
N VAL A 224 -3.86 11.03 9.95
CA VAL A 224 -3.86 10.50 8.59
C VAL A 224 -4.62 11.45 7.66
N GLU A 225 -5.83 11.86 8.03
CA GLU A 225 -6.59 12.78 7.19
C GLU A 225 -5.93 14.16 7.09
N ALA A 226 -5.35 14.68 8.18
CA ALA A 226 -4.64 15.95 8.16
C ALA A 226 -3.43 15.92 7.23
N MET A 227 -2.63 14.85 7.25
CA MET A 227 -1.47 14.66 6.37
C MET A 227 -1.89 14.52 4.90
N LEU A 228 -2.95 13.75 4.62
CA LEU A 228 -3.49 13.62 3.26
C LEU A 228 -3.95 14.98 2.72
N ARG A 229 -4.70 15.74 3.54
CA ARG A 229 -5.12 17.11 3.19
C ARG A 229 -3.93 18.03 2.98
N SER A 230 -2.96 18.06 3.89
CA SER A 230 -1.79 18.93 3.76
C SER A 230 -0.98 18.63 2.50
N SER A 231 -0.88 17.35 2.11
CA SER A 231 -0.18 16.90 0.90
C SER A 231 -0.94 17.19 -0.41
N GLY A 232 -2.11 17.81 -0.36
CA GLY A 232 -2.88 18.22 -1.54
C GLY A 232 -3.91 17.21 -2.02
N LEU A 233 -4.43 16.37 -1.12
CA LEU A 233 -5.51 15.43 -1.42
C LEU A 233 -6.80 15.80 -0.67
N ARG A 234 -7.94 15.36 -1.20
CA ARG A 234 -9.17 15.19 -0.42
C ARG A 234 -9.46 13.71 -0.22
N VAL A 235 -10.01 13.34 0.94
CA VAL A 235 -10.49 11.98 1.22
C VAL A 235 -11.89 11.85 0.63
N GLU A 236 -12.05 10.96 -0.36
CA GLU A 236 -13.32 10.69 -1.03
C GLU A 236 -14.12 9.62 -0.29
N ALA A 237 -13.42 8.60 0.23
CA ALA A 237 -14.04 7.50 0.94
C ALA A 237 -13.07 6.82 1.90
N ARG A 238 -13.63 6.03 2.82
CA ARG A 238 -12.89 5.13 3.71
C ARG A 238 -13.36 3.68 3.49
N PRO A 239 -12.78 2.97 2.50
CA PRO A 239 -13.20 1.62 2.13
C PRO A 239 -13.15 0.59 3.26
N GLY A 240 -12.34 0.83 4.29
CA GLY A 240 -12.21 -0.05 5.44
C GLY A 240 -11.34 0.55 6.54
N HIS A 241 -11.07 -0.26 7.56
CA HIS A 241 -10.17 0.11 8.64
C HIS A 241 -8.80 0.50 8.06
N GLU A 242 -8.32 1.69 8.41
CA GLU A 242 -7.04 2.28 7.97
C GLU A 242 -6.90 2.57 6.47
N ILE A 243 -7.96 2.42 5.69
CA ILE A 243 -7.90 2.58 4.23
C ILE A 243 -8.63 3.86 3.82
N TYR A 244 -7.98 4.65 2.99
CA TYR A 244 -8.46 5.95 2.52
C TYR A 244 -8.34 6.01 1.00
N LEU A 245 -9.47 6.23 0.32
CA LEU A 245 -9.48 6.60 -1.09
C LEU A 245 -9.43 8.12 -1.18
N CYS A 246 -8.45 8.62 -1.92
CA CYS A 246 -8.21 10.04 -2.04
C CYS A 246 -8.16 10.48 -3.50
N ALA A 247 -8.37 11.77 -3.74
CA ALA A 247 -8.18 12.40 -5.04
C ALA A 247 -7.39 13.71 -4.90
N PRO A 248 -6.58 14.10 -5.91
CA PRO A 248 -5.91 15.41 -5.92
C PRO A 248 -6.91 16.55 -5.77
N ASP A 249 -6.58 17.50 -4.92
CA ASP A 249 -7.43 18.66 -4.62
C ASP A 249 -6.63 19.96 -4.80
N GLU A 250 -7.14 20.86 -5.66
CA GLU A 250 -6.41 22.08 -6.01
C GLU A 250 -6.31 23.07 -4.86
N GLU A 251 -7.32 23.11 -3.98
CA GLU A 251 -7.31 24.01 -2.83
C GLU A 251 -6.31 23.54 -1.78
N ALA A 252 -6.35 22.26 -1.44
CA ALA A 252 -5.37 21.61 -0.58
C ALA A 252 -3.95 21.71 -1.17
N ALA A 253 -3.82 21.59 -2.50
CA ALA A 253 -2.54 21.73 -3.17
C ALA A 253 -1.89 23.11 -2.98
N ARG A 254 -2.67 24.18 -2.75
CA ARG A 254 -2.13 25.52 -2.46
C ARG A 254 -1.39 25.56 -1.12
N ALA A 255 -1.81 24.77 -0.13
CA ALA A 255 -1.13 24.70 1.17
C ALA A 255 0.33 24.21 1.03
N ARG A 256 0.63 23.42 -0.02
CA ARG A 256 1.99 22.94 -0.32
C ARG A 256 2.98 24.04 -0.66
N ALA A 257 2.51 25.20 -1.10
CA ALA A 257 3.38 26.33 -1.42
C ALA A 257 4.25 26.74 -0.22
N LEU A 258 3.74 26.56 1.01
CA LEU A 258 4.44 26.87 2.26
C LEU A 258 5.75 26.10 2.43
N TYR A 259 5.85 24.89 1.87
CA TYR A 259 7.01 24.01 2.02
C TYR A 259 7.64 23.60 0.68
N ALA A 260 7.34 24.33 -0.39
CA ALA A 260 7.84 24.04 -1.73
C ALA A 260 9.38 24.03 -1.77
N SER A 261 10.04 24.98 -1.10
CA SER A 261 11.51 25.04 -1.03
C SER A 261 12.12 23.84 -0.29
N GLN A 262 11.46 23.35 0.76
CA GLN A 262 11.89 22.15 1.50
C GLN A 262 11.77 20.91 0.61
N PHE A 263 10.65 20.80 -0.11
CA PHE A 263 10.43 19.70 -1.05
C PHE A 263 11.47 19.71 -2.17
N GLU A 264 11.73 20.85 -2.82
CA GLU A 264 12.72 20.93 -3.90
C GLU A 264 14.14 20.63 -3.41
N ALA A 265 14.51 21.06 -2.20
CA ALA A 265 15.80 20.71 -1.61
C ALA A 265 15.94 19.19 -1.38
N ALA A 266 14.88 18.54 -0.88
CA ALA A 266 14.88 17.11 -0.63
C ALA A 266 14.83 16.28 -1.95
N ALA A 267 13.97 16.67 -2.88
CA ALA A 267 13.76 15.96 -4.15
C ALA A 267 14.91 16.20 -5.15
N GLY A 268 15.46 17.42 -5.20
CA GLY A 268 16.60 17.76 -6.06
C GLY A 268 17.83 16.92 -5.76
N ALA A 269 18.14 16.71 -4.47
CA ALA A 269 19.24 15.85 -4.04
C ALA A 269 19.10 14.39 -4.50
N ILE A 270 17.87 13.92 -4.75
CA ILE A 270 17.60 12.57 -5.27
C ILE A 270 17.76 12.55 -6.80
N ARG A 271 17.34 13.61 -7.50
CA ARG A 271 17.43 13.73 -8.96
C ARG A 271 18.86 13.76 -9.48
N GLU A 272 19.78 14.35 -8.73
CA GLU A 272 21.17 14.55 -9.17
C GLU A 272 22.09 13.35 -8.92
N ARG A 273 21.66 12.36 -8.14
CA ARG A 273 22.43 11.13 -7.90
C ARG A 273 22.17 10.11 -9.01
N SER A 274 23.07 10.06 -9.97
CA SER A 274 23.21 9.01 -11.00
C SER A 274 23.63 7.67 -10.42
#